data_AF-A0A356R9Z4-F1
#
_entry.id   AF-A0A356R9Z4-F1
#
_cell.length_a   1.000
_cell.length_b   1.000
_cell.length_c   1.000
_cell.angle_alpha   90.00
_cell.angle_beta   90.00
_cell.angle_gamma   90.00
#
_symmetry.space_group_name_H-M   'P 1'
#
loop_
_entity.id
_entity.type
_entity.pdbx_description
1 polymer ?
#
loop_
_entity_poly.entity_id
_entity_poly.type
_entity_poly.pdbx_seq_one_letter_code
_entity_poly.pdbx_strand_id
1 'polypeptide(L)'
;MKTEKFRLVTRSDFDGLVCAVLLKKVGIIEDIKFVHPKDMQDGKVAISANDITTNLPYVEGVHLAFDHHLSETIRNKGERS
;
A
#
# COMPACT_ATOMS: atom_id res chain seq x y z
N MET A 1 13.80 -3.89 21.43
CA MET A 1 13.85 -3.34 20.05
C MET A 1 12.48 -2.78 19.73
N LYS A 2 12.39 -1.56 19.19
CA LYS A 2 11.11 -0.98 18.76
C LYS A 2 10.74 -1.67 17.45
N THR A 3 9.59 -2.33 17.38
CA THR A 3 9.06 -2.80 16.10
C THR A 3 8.74 -1.56 15.28
N GLU A 4 9.39 -1.40 14.12
CA GLU A 4 9.07 -0.29 13.23
C GLU A 4 7.62 -0.41 12.77
N LYS A 5 6.91 0.72 12.79
CA LYS A 5 5.51 0.81 12.39
C LYS A 5 5.39 1.75 11.19
N PHE A 6 4.52 1.37 10.27
CA PHE A 6 4.37 2.04 8.99
C PHE A 6 3.04 2.78 8.89
N ARG A 7 2.93 3.68 7.91
CA ARG A 7 1.66 4.25 7.47
C ARG A 7 1.05 3.33 6.40
N LEU A 8 -0.21 2.97 6.56
CA LEU A 8 -0.97 2.29 5.51
C LEU A 8 -1.56 3.31 4.54
N VAL A 9 -1.34 3.14 3.25
CA VAL A 9 -2.02 3.88 2.19
C VAL A 9 -2.90 2.90 1.41
N THR A 10 -4.20 3.14 1.37
CA THR A 10 -5.17 2.18 0.79
C THR A 10 -6.40 2.87 0.21
N ARG A 11 -7.28 2.08 -0.40
CA ARG A 11 -8.59 2.55 -0.88
C ARG A 11 -9.60 2.66 0.25
N SER A 12 -10.52 3.60 0.13
CA SER A 12 -11.66 3.75 1.04
C SER A 12 -12.79 2.76 0.71
N ASP A 13 -12.46 1.47 0.67
CA ASP A 13 -13.41 0.39 0.43
C ASP A 13 -13.23 -0.75 1.44
N PHE A 14 -14.04 -1.80 1.30
CA PHE A 14 -14.06 -2.88 2.28
C PHE A 14 -12.74 -3.65 2.33
N ASP A 15 -12.09 -3.86 1.19
CA ASP A 15 -10.79 -4.54 1.12
C ASP A 15 -9.71 -3.73 1.84
N GLY A 16 -9.62 -2.42 1.56
CA GLY A 16 -8.68 -1.53 2.25
C GLY A 16 -8.93 -1.45 3.76
N LEU A 17 -10.19 -1.45 4.19
CA LEU A 17 -10.56 -1.47 5.61
C LEU A 17 -10.15 -2.78 6.29
N VAL A 18 -10.41 -3.94 5.67
CA VAL A 18 -10.02 -5.24 6.22
C VAL A 18 -8.50 -5.35 6.31
N CYS A 19 -7.76 -4.93 5.28
CA CYS A 19 -6.31 -4.84 5.32
C CYS A 19 -5.82 -4.00 6.50
N ALA A 20 -6.41 -2.83 6.74
CA ALA A 20 -6.07 -1.98 7.88
C ALA A 20 -6.28 -2.69 9.22
N VAL A 21 -7.42 -3.37 9.40
CA VAL A 21 -7.72 -4.12 10.63
C VAL A 21 -6.69 -5.23 10.85
N LEU A 22 -6.37 -6.01 9.82
CA LEU A 22 -5.41 -7.11 9.92
C LEU A 22 -4.00 -6.60 10.24
N LEU A 23 -3.50 -5.62 9.49
CA LEU A 23 -2.16 -5.04 9.68
C LEU A 23 -2.04 -4.34 11.04
N LYS A 24 -3.11 -3.71 11.53
CA LYS A 24 -3.15 -3.13 12.87
C LYS A 24 -3.10 -4.21 13.94
N LYS A 25 -3.84 -5.31 13.76
CA LYS A 25 -3.91 -6.44 14.70
C LYS A 25 -2.56 -7.12 14.90
N VAL A 26 -1.77 -7.25 13.84
CA VAL A 26 -0.40 -7.81 13.91
C VAL A 26 0.67 -6.78 14.29
N GLY A 27 0.29 -5.51 14.50
CA GLY A 27 1.16 -4.48 15.04
C GLY A 27 2.11 -3.81 14.04
N ILE A 28 1.84 -3.92 12.73
CA ILE A 28 2.71 -3.41 11.66
C ILE A 28 2.43 -1.92 11.34
N ILE A 29 1.18 -1.46 11.50
CA ILE A 29 0.81 -0.09 11.13
C ILE A 29 0.40 0.76 12.33
N GLU A 30 0.65 2.06 12.24
CA GLU A 30 0.20 3.03 13.23
C GLU A 30 -0.70 4.15 12.68
N ASP A 31 -0.59 4.44 11.39
CA ASP A 31 -1.36 5.46 10.67
C ASP A 31 -2.03 4.88 9.43
N ILE A 32 -3.10 5.53 8.96
CA ILE A 32 -3.83 5.16 7.74
C ILE A 32 -4.20 6.40 6.92
N LYS A 33 -3.99 6.30 5.60
CA LYS A 33 -4.42 7.29 4.62
C LYS A 33 -5.22 6.63 3.52
N PHE A 34 -6.46 7.09 3.33
CA PHE A 34 -7.29 6.68 2.21
C PHE A 34 -7.03 7.54 0.98
N VAL A 35 -6.88 6.90 -0.18
CA VAL A 35 -6.64 7.59 -1.46
C VAL A 35 -7.43 6.93 -2.59
N HIS A 36 -7.65 7.68 -3.66
CA HIS A 36 -8.21 7.13 -4.90
C HIS A 36 -7.07 6.54 -5.77
N PRO A 37 -7.24 5.39 -6.44
CA PRO A 37 -6.20 4.77 -7.28
C PRO A 37 -5.62 5.70 -8.35
N LYS A 38 -6.47 6.57 -8.91
CA LYS A 38 -6.05 7.58 -9.87
C LYS A 38 -5.05 8.57 -9.29
N ASP A 39 -5.21 8.99 -8.04
CA ASP A 39 -4.27 9.95 -7.43
C ASP A 39 -2.91 9.31 -7.16
N MET A 40 -2.89 7.99 -6.91
CA MET A 40 -1.65 7.20 -6.83
C MET A 40 -0.94 7.16 -8.19
N GLN A 41 -1.67 6.86 -9.27
CA GLN A 41 -1.14 6.80 -10.64
C GLN A 41 -0.68 8.16 -11.15
N ASP A 42 -1.44 9.21 -10.85
CA ASP A 42 -1.13 10.58 -11.24
C ASP A 42 0.03 11.18 -10.39
N GLY A 43 0.59 10.44 -9.42
CA GLY A 43 1.71 10.89 -8.58
C GLY A 43 1.35 11.99 -7.58
N LYS A 44 0.07 12.13 -7.21
CA LYS A 44 -0.41 13.17 -6.27
C LYS A 44 -0.31 12.76 -4.81
N VAL A 45 -0.07 11.48 -4.55
CA VAL A 45 0.10 10.94 -3.20
C VAL A 45 1.59 10.95 -2.85
N ALA A 46 1.97 11.68 -1.81
CA ALA A 46 3.33 11.63 -1.28
C ALA A 46 3.60 10.27 -0.60
N ILE A 47 4.54 9.52 -1.18
CA ILE A 47 4.95 8.17 -0.78
C ILE A 47 6.42 8.17 -0.34
N SER A 48 6.75 7.28 0.59
CA SER A 48 8.08 7.09 1.18
C SER A 48 8.29 5.64 1.59
N ALA A 49 9.52 5.30 1.99
CA ALA A 49 9.87 4.00 2.55
C ALA A 49 9.19 3.69 3.89
N ASN A 50 8.38 4.61 4.45
CA ASN A 50 7.54 4.37 5.62
C ASN A 50 6.11 3.93 5.26
N ASP A 51 5.82 3.73 3.97
CA ASP A 51 4.48 3.44 3.47
C ASP A 51 4.30 1.99 3.06
N ILE A 52 3.23 1.37 3.57
CA ILE A 52 2.69 0.11 3.04
C ILE A 52 1.48 0.45 2.19
N THR A 53 1.40 -0.08 0.97
CA THR A 53 0.22 0.06 0.12
C THR A 53 -0.59 -1.23 0.06
N THR A 54 -1.91 -1.10 0.00
CA THR A 54 -2.83 -2.21 -0.26
C THR A 54 -3.86 -1.78 -1.29
N ASN A 55 -4.19 -2.67 -2.24
CA ASN A 55 -5.23 -2.45 -3.24
C ASN A 55 -5.03 -1.12 -4.01
N LEU A 56 -3.78 -0.81 -4.36
CA LEU A 56 -3.41 0.40 -5.08
C LEU A 56 -2.36 0.07 -6.15
N PRO A 57 -2.34 0.82 -7.26
CA PRO A 57 -1.26 0.73 -8.25
C PRO A 57 0.10 0.90 -7.58
N TYR A 58 1.06 0.05 -7.97
CA TYR A 58 2.41 0.09 -7.43
C TYR A 58 3.09 1.42 -7.78
N VAL A 59 3.83 1.95 -6.80
CA VAL A 59 4.72 3.10 -6.97
C VAL A 59 6.04 2.76 -6.31
N GLU A 60 7.14 3.10 -6.97
CA GLU A 60 8.49 2.88 -6.45
C GLU A 60 8.70 3.63 -5.12
N GLY A 61 9.42 2.99 -4.19
CA GLY A 61 9.78 3.59 -2.91
C GLY A 61 8.84 3.27 -1.75
N VAL A 62 7.72 2.56 -1.98
CA VAL A 62 6.93 1.96 -0.90
C VAL A 62 7.72 0.87 -0.18
N HIS A 63 7.47 0.69 1.12
CA HIS A 63 8.09 -0.38 1.91
C HIS A 63 7.62 -1.77 1.46
N LEU A 64 6.30 -1.92 1.34
CA LEU A 64 5.63 -3.14 0.88
C LEU A 64 4.37 -2.74 0.10
N ALA A 65 4.07 -3.50 -0.95
CA ALA A 65 2.85 -3.36 -1.74
C ALA A 65 2.10 -4.69 -1.79
N PHE A 66 0.86 -4.69 -1.31
CA PHE A 66 -0.06 -5.83 -1.43
C PHE A 66 -1.14 -5.49 -2.47
N ASP A 67 -1.15 -6.19 -3.59
CA ASP A 67 -2.15 -6.00 -4.63
C ASP A 67 -2.53 -7.34 -5.26
N HIS A 68 -3.79 -7.44 -5.69
CA HIS A 68 -4.35 -8.64 -6.34
C HIS A 68 -4.77 -8.40 -7.79
N HIS A 69 -4.55 -7.19 -8.34
CA HIS A 69 -4.95 -6.84 -9.70
C HIS A 69 -3.92 -7.36 -10.70
N LEU A 70 -4.37 -8.23 -11.61
CA LEU A 70 -3.53 -8.75 -12.69
C LEU A 70 -2.91 -7.64 -13.56
N SER A 71 -3.55 -6.46 -13.66
CA SER A 71 -3.00 -5.33 -14.41
C SER A 71 -1.63 -4.88 -13.90
N GLU A 72 -1.36 -5.01 -12.60
CA GLU A 72 -0.07 -4.62 -12.02
C GLU A 72 1.06 -5.54 -12.48
N THR A 73 0.76 -6.79 -12.84
CA THR A 73 1.77 -7.72 -13.38
C THR A 73 2.21 -7.36 -14.79
N ILE A 74 1.35 -6.67 -15.53
CA ILE A 74 1.62 -6.22 -16.90
C ILE A 74 2.35 -4.88 -16.86
N ARG A 75 1.94 -3.97 -15.95
CA ARG A 75 2.57 -2.66 -15.77
C ARG A 75 3.98 -2.78 -15.18
N ASN A 76 4.13 -3.60 -14.15
CA ASN A 76 5.39 -3.78 -13.45
C ASN A 76 6.10 -5.02 -14.01
N LYS A 77 6.84 -4.84 -15.11
CA LYS A 77 7.63 -5.91 -15.77
C LYS A 77 8.89 -6.32 -14.99
N GLY A 78 8.88 -6.22 -13.67
CA GLY A 78 10.01 -6.60 -12.82
C GLY A 78 10.27 -8.11 -12.92
N GLU A 79 11.54 -8.51 -12.78
CA GLU A 79 11.89 -9.92 -12.60
C GLU A 79 11.22 -10.42 -11.32
N ARG A 80 10.32 -11.40 -11.48
CA ARG A 80 9.79 -12.16 -10.36
C ARG A 80 10.85 -13.19 -10.00
N SER A 81 11.58 -12.96 -8.92
CA SER A 81 12.44 -13.97 -8.29
C SER A 81 11.61 -14.99 -7.50
#